data_AF-B5VT46-F1
#
_entry.id   AF-B5VT46-F1
#
_cell.length_a   1.000
_cell.length_b   1.000
_cell.length_c   1.000
_cell.angle_alpha   90.00
_cell.angle_beta   90.00
_cell.angle_gamma   90.00
#
_symmetry.space_group_name_H-M   'P 1'
#
loop_
_entity.id
_entity.type
_entity.pdbx_description
1 polymer ?
#
loop_
_entity_poly.entity_id
_entity_poly.type
_entity_poly.pdbx_seq_one_letter_code
_entity_poly.pdbx_strand_id
1 'polypeptide(L)'
;MTDDDLDGELVRLQEKKVQLENEKLQKLSDQNLMDLNNIQFNKNLQSLKLQYELSLNQLDKLRKINIFNATFKISHSGPFATINGLRLGSIPESVVPWKEINAALGQLILLLATINKNLKINLVDYELQPMGSFSKIKKRMVNSVEYNNSTTNAPGDWLILPVYYDENFNLGRIFRKETKFDKSLETTLEIISEITRQLSTIASSYSSQTLTTSQDESSMNNANDVENSTSILELPYIMNKDKINGLSVKLHGSSPNLEWTTAMKFLLTNVKWLLAFSSNLLSKSITLSPTVNYNDKTISGN
;
A
#
# COMPACT_ATOMS: atom_id res chain seq x y z
N MET A 1 90.37 27.76 -34.57
CA MET A 1 89.19 28.44 -34.01
C MET A 1 89.72 29.52 -33.12
N THR A 2 89.35 30.77 -33.41
CA THR A 2 89.68 31.95 -32.61
C THR A 2 88.77 31.97 -31.37
N ASP A 3 89.26 32.46 -30.22
CA ASP A 3 88.49 32.53 -28.96
C ASP A 3 87.12 33.21 -29.15
N ASP A 4 87.07 34.20 -30.05
CA ASP A 4 85.88 34.98 -30.42
C ASP A 4 84.79 34.14 -31.12
N ASP A 5 85.17 33.10 -31.89
CA ASP A 5 84.21 32.17 -32.52
C ASP A 5 83.59 31.21 -31.49
N LEU A 6 84.39 30.81 -30.50
CA LEU A 6 83.94 29.94 -29.42
C LEU A 6 82.95 30.67 -28.51
N ASP A 7 83.22 31.94 -28.18
CA ASP A 7 82.31 32.77 -27.39
C ASP A 7 80.99 33.04 -28.13
N GLY A 8 81.04 33.29 -29.44
CA GLY A 8 79.83 33.45 -30.27
C GLY A 8 78.97 32.18 -30.33
N GLU A 9 79.60 31.01 -30.42
CA GLU A 9 78.89 29.72 -30.38
C GLU A 9 78.29 29.42 -29.00
N LEU A 10 78.98 29.82 -27.93
CA LEU A 10 78.53 29.68 -26.54
C LEU A 10 77.26 30.51 -26.27
N VAL A 11 77.20 31.76 -26.73
CA VAL A 11 76.00 32.62 -26.67
C VAL A 11 74.82 31.98 -27.40
N ARG A 12 75.05 31.47 -28.60
CA ARG A 12 74.00 30.86 -29.44
C ARG A 12 73.45 29.57 -28.83
N LEU A 13 74.31 28.76 -28.21
CA LEU A 13 73.90 27.58 -27.44
C LEU A 13 73.11 27.98 -26.19
N GLN A 14 73.50 29.07 -25.52
CA GLN A 14 72.80 29.61 -24.36
C GLN A 14 71.35 30.03 -24.70
N GLU A 15 71.17 30.80 -25.79
CA GLU A 15 69.85 31.21 -26.28
C GLU A 15 68.98 30.01 -26.67
N LYS A 16 69.57 29.04 -27.37
CA LYS A 16 68.86 27.81 -27.76
C LYS A 16 68.43 26.98 -26.54
N LYS A 17 69.24 26.94 -25.47
CA LYS A 17 68.89 26.29 -24.21
C LYS A 17 67.69 26.97 -23.54
N VAL A 18 67.68 28.30 -23.47
CA VAL A 18 66.54 29.06 -22.90
C VAL A 18 65.27 28.82 -23.70
N GLN A 19 65.36 28.78 -25.02
CA GLN A 19 64.21 28.50 -25.88
C GLN A 19 63.65 27.08 -25.67
N LEU A 20 64.55 26.08 -25.56
CA LEU A 20 64.17 24.70 -25.23
C LEU A 20 63.55 24.57 -23.83
N GLU A 21 64.05 25.30 -22.83
CA GLU A 21 63.47 25.33 -21.49
C GLU A 21 62.06 25.93 -21.50
N ASN A 22 61.85 27.02 -22.25
CA ASN A 22 60.52 27.64 -22.42
C ASN A 22 59.53 26.70 -23.11
N GLU A 23 59.94 26.03 -24.20
CA GLU A 23 59.10 25.02 -24.87
C GLU A 23 58.75 23.86 -23.93
N LYS A 24 59.72 23.39 -23.14
CA LYS A 24 59.49 22.32 -22.16
C LYS A 24 58.51 22.76 -21.09
N LEU A 25 58.62 23.99 -20.60
CA LEU A 25 57.71 24.55 -19.60
C LEU A 25 56.28 24.68 -20.14
N GLN A 26 56.14 25.12 -21.40
CA GLN A 26 54.85 25.22 -22.06
C GLN A 26 54.19 23.84 -22.21
N LYS A 27 54.94 22.83 -22.68
CA LYS A 27 54.45 21.45 -22.77
C LYS A 27 54.02 20.89 -21.40
N LEU A 28 54.79 21.19 -20.35
CA LEU A 28 54.44 20.79 -18.98
C LEU A 28 53.13 21.45 -18.54
N SER A 29 52.97 22.74 -18.79
CA SER A 29 51.74 23.48 -18.47
C SER A 29 50.52 22.88 -19.18
N ASP A 30 50.64 22.57 -20.46
CA ASP A 30 49.58 21.96 -21.26
C ASP A 30 49.20 20.56 -20.72
N GLN A 31 50.21 19.76 -20.33
CA GLN A 31 50.00 18.46 -19.71
C GLN A 31 49.25 18.58 -18.39
N ASN A 32 49.68 19.49 -17.51
CA ASN A 32 49.02 19.74 -16.24
C ASN A 32 47.56 20.19 -16.43
N LEU A 33 47.29 21.03 -17.43
CA LEU A 33 45.93 21.46 -17.75
C LEU A 33 45.07 20.29 -18.23
N MET A 34 45.62 19.42 -19.07
CA MET A 34 44.94 18.23 -19.57
C MET A 34 44.64 17.24 -18.44
N ASP A 35 45.58 17.04 -17.52
CA ASP A 35 45.41 16.19 -16.35
C ASP A 35 44.31 16.74 -15.41
N LEU A 36 44.27 18.06 -15.22
CA LEU A 36 43.25 18.71 -14.40
C LEU A 36 41.85 18.58 -15.03
N ASN A 37 41.74 18.74 -16.35
CA ASN A 37 40.50 18.48 -17.09
C ASN A 37 40.07 17.02 -16.99
N ASN A 38 41.00 16.07 -17.08
CA ASN A 38 40.71 14.65 -16.92
C ASN A 38 40.20 14.34 -15.50
N ILE A 39 40.80 14.92 -14.46
CA ILE A 39 40.34 14.77 -13.07
C ILE A 39 38.91 15.31 -12.93
N GLN A 40 38.65 16.50 -13.48
CA GLN A 40 37.32 17.12 -13.43
C GLN A 40 36.27 16.29 -14.19
N PHE A 41 36.62 15.78 -15.37
CA PHE A 41 35.75 14.91 -16.15
C PHE A 41 35.43 13.60 -15.41
N ASN A 42 36.44 12.95 -14.83
CA ASN A 42 36.25 11.74 -14.02
C ASN A 42 35.36 11.99 -12.81
N LYS A 43 35.55 13.12 -12.12
CA LYS A 43 34.70 13.53 -10.99
C LYS A 43 33.25 13.73 -11.43
N ASN A 44 33.03 14.40 -12.57
CA ASN A 44 31.70 14.61 -13.13
C ASN A 44 31.05 13.27 -13.50
N LEU A 45 31.80 12.35 -14.12
CA LEU A 45 31.33 11.00 -14.44
C LEU A 45 30.91 10.22 -13.20
N GLN A 46 31.73 10.25 -12.15
CA GLN A 46 31.41 9.58 -10.88
C GLN A 46 30.15 10.18 -10.23
N SER A 47 30.05 11.52 -10.21
CA SER A 47 28.87 12.22 -9.70
C SER A 47 27.61 11.85 -10.50
N LEU A 48 27.71 11.80 -11.83
CA LEU A 48 26.60 11.44 -12.70
C LEU A 48 26.17 9.98 -12.50
N LYS A 49 27.14 9.06 -12.36
CA LYS A 49 26.88 7.65 -12.06
C LYS A 49 26.13 7.49 -10.73
N LEU A 50 26.55 8.23 -9.70
CA LEU A 50 25.88 8.22 -8.40
C LEU A 50 24.45 8.76 -8.51
N GLN A 51 24.24 9.86 -9.23
CA GLN A 51 22.90 10.40 -9.48
C GLN A 51 21.99 9.40 -10.20
N TYR A 52 22.52 8.69 -11.18
CA TYR A 52 21.81 7.63 -11.88
C TYR A 52 21.41 6.50 -10.94
N GLU A 53 22.34 6.01 -10.10
CA GLU A 53 22.07 4.97 -9.10
C GLU A 53 21.02 5.41 -8.05
N LEU A 54 21.09 6.66 -7.59
CA LEU A 54 20.08 7.22 -6.68
C LEU A 54 18.71 7.27 -7.35
N SER A 55 18.64 7.68 -8.62
CA SER A 55 17.39 7.77 -9.38
C SER A 55 16.77 6.39 -9.61
N LEU A 56 17.59 5.37 -9.92
CA LEU A 56 17.14 3.98 -10.02
C LEU A 56 16.58 3.47 -8.69
N ASN A 57 17.27 3.74 -7.58
CA ASN A 57 16.80 3.38 -6.24
C ASN A 57 15.48 4.08 -5.89
N GLN A 58 15.31 5.33 -6.28
CA GLN A 58 14.04 6.06 -6.10
C GLN A 58 12.91 5.45 -6.93
N LEU A 59 13.17 5.11 -8.19
CA LEU A 59 12.20 4.43 -9.05
C LEU A 59 11.76 3.09 -8.46
N ASP A 60 12.71 2.30 -7.96
CA ASP A 60 12.42 1.04 -7.29
C ASP A 60 11.60 1.21 -6.01
N LYS A 61 11.86 2.26 -5.23
CA LYS A 61 11.03 2.60 -4.07
C LYS A 61 9.62 2.96 -4.50
N LEU A 62 9.45 3.85 -5.48
CA LEU A 62 8.13 4.25 -5.97
C LEU A 62 7.33 3.07 -6.51
N ARG A 63 7.97 2.17 -7.26
CA ARG A 63 7.35 0.93 -7.75
C ARG A 63 6.85 0.02 -6.62
N LYS A 64 7.53 0.00 -5.48
CA LYS A 64 7.15 -0.80 -4.30
C LYS A 64 6.09 -0.12 -3.43
N ILE A 65 5.86 1.19 -3.59
CA ILE A 65 4.89 1.93 -2.78
C ILE A 65 3.50 1.78 -3.38
N ASN A 66 2.74 0.84 -2.85
CA ASN A 66 1.30 0.80 -3.01
C ASN A 66 0.67 1.92 -2.15
N ILE A 67 -0.20 2.76 -2.74
CA ILE A 67 -0.91 3.87 -2.07
C ILE A 67 -1.58 3.41 -0.77
N PHE A 68 -2.13 2.19 -0.78
CA PHE A 68 -2.76 1.62 0.39
C PHE A 68 -1.77 1.26 1.50
N ASN A 69 -0.63 0.63 1.16
CA ASN A 69 0.42 0.31 2.12
C ASN A 69 1.17 1.58 2.60
N ALA A 70 1.17 2.64 1.79
CA ALA A 70 1.69 3.94 2.19
C ALA A 70 0.84 4.58 3.29
N THR A 71 -0.49 4.47 3.16
CA THR A 71 -1.48 5.15 4.02
C THR A 71 -1.87 4.34 5.26
N PHE A 72 -1.95 3.01 5.14
CA PHE A 72 -2.36 2.10 6.21
C PHE A 72 -1.33 0.99 6.41
N LYS A 73 -0.32 1.28 7.23
CA LYS A 73 0.75 0.34 7.56
C LYS A 73 0.30 -0.62 8.64
N ILE A 74 -0.08 -1.84 8.23
CA ILE A 74 -0.44 -2.92 9.15
C ILE A 74 0.81 -3.78 9.44
N SER A 75 1.24 -3.75 10.70
CA SER A 75 2.40 -4.49 11.22
C SER A 75 2.05 -5.15 12.56
N HIS A 76 3.03 -5.75 13.23
CA HIS A 76 2.89 -6.28 14.58
C HIS A 76 3.97 -5.72 15.50
N SER A 77 3.63 -5.56 16.78
CA SER A 77 4.55 -5.17 17.84
C SER A 77 4.39 -6.15 19.00
N GLY A 78 5.32 -7.10 19.10
CA GLY A 78 5.25 -8.20 20.05
C GLY A 78 3.95 -9.01 19.93
N PRO A 79 3.13 -9.10 21.01
CA PRO A 79 1.87 -9.84 20.98
C PRO A 79 0.72 -9.09 20.28
N PHE A 80 0.87 -7.81 19.95
CA PHE A 80 -0.19 -6.98 19.37
C PHE A 80 -0.04 -6.82 17.86
N ALA A 81 -1.16 -6.70 17.15
CA ALA A 81 -1.16 -6.11 15.82
C ALA A 81 -1.25 -4.59 15.91
N THR A 82 -0.67 -3.91 14.93
CA THR A 82 -0.60 -2.44 14.89
C THR A 82 -1.05 -1.93 13.53
N ILE A 83 -1.77 -0.80 13.53
CA ILE A 83 -2.17 -0.06 12.33
C ILE A 83 -1.63 1.36 12.43
N ASN A 84 -0.76 1.76 11.49
CA ASN A 84 0.00 3.02 11.54
C ASN A 84 0.67 3.29 12.91
N GLY A 85 1.16 2.23 13.55
CA GLY A 85 1.82 2.29 14.86
C GLY A 85 0.88 2.24 16.07
N LEU A 86 -0.44 2.29 15.88
CA LEU A 86 -1.43 2.16 16.97
C LEU A 86 -1.69 0.69 17.28
N ARG A 87 -1.60 0.30 18.56
CA ARG A 87 -1.83 -1.10 18.99
C ARG A 87 -3.32 -1.40 19.07
N LEU A 88 -3.73 -2.50 18.47
CA LEU A 88 -5.09 -3.02 18.53
C LEU A 88 -5.11 -4.32 19.35
N GLY A 89 -5.46 -4.18 20.63
CA GLY A 89 -5.39 -5.25 21.61
C GLY A 89 -4.95 -4.71 22.96
N SER A 90 -5.19 -5.46 24.02
CA SER A 90 -4.65 -5.18 25.35
C SER A 90 -4.56 -6.50 26.11
N ILE A 91 -3.42 -6.72 26.76
CA ILE A 91 -3.15 -7.92 27.58
C ILE A 91 -2.86 -7.47 29.02
N PRO A 92 -3.04 -8.34 30.03
CA PRO A 92 -2.78 -7.99 31.43
C PRO A 92 -1.35 -7.48 31.68
N GLU A 93 -0.36 -7.99 30.95
CA GLU A 93 1.05 -7.62 31.09
C GLU A 93 1.38 -6.23 30.52
N SER A 94 0.61 -5.76 29.53
CA SER A 94 0.80 -4.46 28.89
C SER A 94 -0.55 -3.91 28.45
N VAL A 95 -1.14 -3.10 29.34
CA VAL A 95 -2.45 -2.51 29.11
C VAL A 95 -2.35 -1.35 28.11
N VAL A 96 -3.19 -1.40 27.09
CA VAL A 96 -3.27 -0.35 26.05
C VAL A 96 -4.48 0.54 26.35
N PRO A 97 -4.33 1.88 26.33
CA PRO A 97 -5.45 2.78 26.60
C PRO A 97 -6.53 2.68 25.51
N TRP A 98 -7.80 2.72 25.91
CA TRP A 98 -8.93 2.65 24.98
C TRP A 98 -8.92 3.74 23.90
N LYS A 99 -8.37 4.92 24.20
CA LYS A 99 -8.19 5.98 23.19
C LYS A 99 -7.33 5.52 22.01
N GLU A 100 -6.28 4.73 22.26
CA GLU A 100 -5.41 4.16 21.23
C GLU A 100 -6.15 3.06 20.45
N ILE A 101 -6.86 2.16 21.15
CA ILE A 101 -7.67 1.10 20.53
C ILE A 101 -8.76 1.71 19.62
N ASN A 102 -9.50 2.70 20.12
CA ASN A 102 -10.54 3.40 19.37
C ASN A 102 -9.97 4.14 18.16
N ALA A 103 -8.79 4.75 18.28
CA ALA A 103 -8.10 5.35 17.14
C ALA A 103 -7.69 4.29 16.10
N ALA A 104 -7.19 3.13 16.53
CA ALA A 104 -6.83 2.02 15.65
C ALA A 104 -8.06 1.46 14.90
N LEU A 105 -9.18 1.26 15.60
CA LEU A 105 -10.46 0.88 14.99
C LEU A 105 -10.97 1.96 14.03
N GLY A 106 -10.79 3.23 14.39
CA GLY A 106 -11.09 4.35 13.52
C GLY A 106 -10.37 4.29 12.18
N GLN A 107 -9.06 4.02 12.21
CA GLN A 107 -8.26 3.83 11.01
C GLN A 107 -8.64 2.59 10.22
N LEU A 108 -9.02 1.50 10.90
CA LEU A 108 -9.55 0.29 10.25
C LEU A 108 -10.83 0.59 9.46
N ILE A 109 -11.79 1.31 10.05
CA ILE A 109 -13.03 1.67 9.36
C ILE A 109 -12.76 2.62 8.19
N LEU A 110 -11.83 3.57 8.36
CA LEU A 110 -11.41 4.45 7.26
C LEU A 110 -10.79 3.64 6.12
N LEU A 111 -9.97 2.64 6.43
CA LEU A 111 -9.39 1.73 5.45
C LEU A 111 -10.47 0.99 4.67
N LEU A 112 -11.44 0.37 5.35
CA LEU A 112 -12.55 -0.33 4.69
C LEU A 112 -13.39 0.62 3.83
N ALA A 113 -13.70 1.84 4.31
CA ALA A 113 -14.38 2.85 3.53
C ALA A 113 -13.59 3.25 2.28
N THR A 114 -12.26 3.35 2.41
CA THR A 114 -11.36 3.66 1.29
C THR A 114 -11.36 2.53 0.26
N ILE A 115 -11.30 1.27 0.68
CA ILE A 115 -11.39 0.10 -0.22
C ILE A 115 -12.73 0.14 -0.96
N ASN A 116 -13.84 0.32 -0.25
CA ASN A 116 -15.17 0.38 -0.86
C ASN A 116 -15.29 1.50 -1.89
N LYS A 117 -14.75 2.68 -1.57
CA LYS A 117 -14.77 3.83 -2.48
C LYS A 117 -13.94 3.59 -3.74
N ASN A 118 -12.76 2.98 -3.61
CA ASN A 118 -11.86 2.72 -4.73
C ASN A 118 -12.39 1.60 -5.64
N LEU A 119 -12.94 0.53 -5.05
CA LEU A 119 -13.45 -0.62 -5.81
C LEU A 119 -14.92 -0.44 -6.25
N LYS A 120 -15.56 0.66 -5.86
CA LYS A 120 -16.97 0.97 -6.14
C LYS A 120 -17.92 -0.17 -5.71
N ILE A 121 -17.57 -0.85 -4.62
CA ILE A 121 -18.37 -1.92 -4.00
C ILE A 121 -19.59 -1.28 -3.36
N ASN A 122 -20.78 -1.78 -3.72
CA ASN A 122 -22.02 -1.33 -3.10
C ASN A 122 -22.37 -2.24 -1.92
N LEU A 123 -22.28 -1.71 -0.71
CA LEU A 123 -22.73 -2.39 0.50
C LEU A 123 -24.23 -2.09 0.69
N VAL A 124 -25.09 -3.06 0.36
CA VAL A 124 -26.55 -2.90 0.37
C VAL A 124 -27.10 -2.64 1.79
N ASP A 125 -26.53 -3.34 2.77
CA ASP A 125 -27.00 -3.35 4.16
C ASP A 125 -26.13 -2.54 5.11
N TYR A 126 -25.02 -1.96 4.63
CA TYR A 126 -24.03 -1.32 5.49
C TYR A 126 -23.56 0.03 4.95
N GLU A 127 -23.52 1.04 5.83
CA GLU A 127 -22.89 2.33 5.56
C GLU A 127 -21.74 2.55 6.55
N LEU A 128 -20.51 2.72 6.04
CA LEU A 128 -19.33 3.00 6.85
C LEU A 128 -19.17 4.50 7.07
N GLN A 129 -19.07 4.95 8.32
CA GLN A 129 -18.86 6.35 8.68
C GLN A 129 -17.58 6.51 9.51
N PRO A 130 -16.41 6.69 8.86
CA PRO A 130 -15.16 6.94 9.57
C PRO A 130 -15.18 8.33 10.20
N MET A 131 -15.06 8.40 11.53
CA MET A 131 -15.06 9.65 12.31
C MET A 131 -13.89 9.66 13.32
N GLY A 132 -12.69 9.28 12.87
CA GLY A 132 -11.52 9.14 13.73
C GLY A 132 -11.76 8.08 14.82
N SER A 133 -11.46 8.40 16.09
CA SER A 133 -11.68 7.49 17.22
C SER A 133 -13.16 7.19 17.52
N PHE A 134 -14.10 7.89 16.88
CA PHE A 134 -15.54 7.74 17.13
C PHE A 134 -16.29 7.18 15.90
N SER A 135 -15.62 6.33 15.13
CA SER A 135 -16.17 5.71 13.92
C SER A 135 -17.45 4.92 14.19
N LYS A 136 -18.36 4.93 13.21
CA LYS A 136 -19.68 4.31 13.29
C LYS A 136 -19.94 3.47 12.05
N ILE A 137 -20.74 2.42 12.21
CA ILE A 137 -21.28 1.63 11.13
C ILE A 137 -22.80 1.74 11.22
N LYS A 138 -23.48 2.04 10.11
CA LYS A 138 -24.93 1.90 10.06
C LYS A 138 -25.26 0.57 9.41
N LYS A 139 -26.03 -0.27 10.11
CA LYS A 139 -26.57 -1.52 9.58
C LYS A 139 -28.06 -1.34 9.31
N ARG A 140 -28.51 -1.66 8.09
CA ARG A 140 -29.93 -1.66 7.74
C ARG A 140 -30.63 -2.75 8.54
N MET A 141 -31.68 -2.40 9.29
CA MET A 141 -32.50 -3.39 9.97
C MET A 141 -33.58 -3.90 9.01
N VAL A 142 -33.74 -5.22 8.94
CA VAL A 142 -34.96 -5.83 8.40
C VAL A 142 -35.93 -5.89 9.57
N ASN A 143 -37.01 -5.11 9.52
CA ASN A 143 -38.07 -5.19 10.53
C ASN A 143 -38.65 -6.61 10.50
N SER A 144 -38.31 -7.43 11.50
CA SER A 144 -39.07 -8.64 11.79
C SER A 144 -40.44 -8.19 12.29
N VAL A 145 -41.43 -8.30 11.42
CA VAL A 145 -42.81 -7.96 11.71
C VAL A 145 -43.35 -8.98 12.73
N GLU A 146 -43.35 -8.63 14.01
CA GLU A 146 -44.26 -9.23 14.99
C GLU A 146 -45.17 -8.14 15.53
N TYR A 147 -46.46 -8.43 15.41
CA TYR A 147 -47.63 -7.57 15.65
C TYR A 147 -47.56 -6.79 16.98
N ASN A 148 -47.82 -5.48 16.93
CA ASN A 148 -48.98 -4.85 17.57
C ASN A 148 -49.02 -3.34 17.29
N ASN A 149 -50.12 -2.93 16.65
CA ASN A 149 -50.66 -1.57 16.45
C ASN A 149 -49.85 -0.39 17.00
N SER A 150 -48.94 0.13 16.19
CA SER A 150 -48.64 1.57 16.15
C SER A 150 -48.24 1.94 14.72
N THR A 151 -49.09 2.76 14.11
CA THR A 151 -48.97 3.25 12.74
C THR A 151 -47.95 4.38 12.66
N THR A 152 -46.71 4.06 12.29
CA THR A 152 -45.83 4.92 11.45
C THR A 152 -44.79 4.04 10.76
N ASN A 153 -45.08 3.60 9.53
CA ASN A 153 -44.07 2.97 8.66
C ASN A 153 -43.18 4.07 8.08
N ALA A 154 -42.06 4.39 8.75
CA ALA A 154 -40.92 5.02 8.10
C ALA A 154 -40.08 3.93 7.40
N PRO A 155 -39.65 4.12 6.16
CA PRO A 155 -38.87 3.12 5.43
C PRO A 155 -37.48 2.94 6.07
N GLY A 156 -37.26 1.78 6.69
CA GLY A 156 -35.93 1.21 6.96
C GLY A 156 -35.02 2.04 7.85
N ASP A 157 -35.26 2.02 9.17
CA ASP A 157 -34.36 2.65 10.12
C ASP A 157 -32.99 1.98 10.13
N TRP A 158 -31.95 2.82 10.13
CA TRP A 158 -30.56 2.39 10.19
C TRP A 158 -30.13 2.23 11.65
N LEU A 159 -29.66 1.03 12.01
CA LEU A 159 -29.05 0.80 13.32
C LEU A 159 -27.63 1.37 13.33
N ILE A 160 -27.41 2.41 14.13
CA ILE A 160 -26.08 3.02 14.32
C ILE A 160 -25.31 2.22 15.38
N LEU A 161 -24.22 1.61 14.94
CA LEU A 161 -23.31 0.79 15.71
C LEU A 161 -21.98 1.54 15.95
N PRO A 162 -21.66 1.92 17.20
CA PRO A 162 -20.40 2.60 17.52
C PRO A 162 -19.23 1.60 17.55
N VAL A 163 -18.25 1.79 16.68
CA VAL A 163 -17.02 0.98 16.61
C VAL A 163 -15.95 1.53 17.57
N TYR A 164 -16.38 1.99 18.73
CA TYR A 164 -15.52 2.50 19.78
C TYR A 164 -16.11 2.15 21.13
N TYR A 165 -15.24 1.99 22.11
CA TYR A 165 -15.64 1.74 23.49
C TYR A 165 -15.40 3.00 24.31
N ASP A 166 -16.43 3.44 25.03
CA ASP A 166 -16.32 4.53 26.01
C ASP A 166 -16.49 3.95 27.41
N GLU A 167 -15.48 4.15 28.26
CA GLU A 167 -15.48 3.71 29.66
C GLU A 167 -16.62 4.36 30.46
N ASN A 168 -17.07 5.55 30.04
CA ASN A 168 -18.04 6.38 30.73
C ASN A 168 -19.50 6.00 30.47
N PHE A 169 -19.81 5.10 29.53
CA PHE A 169 -21.20 4.74 29.21
C PHE A 169 -21.70 3.63 30.15
N ASN A 170 -21.96 4.01 31.41
CA ASN A 170 -22.12 3.10 32.54
C ASN A 170 -23.53 3.10 33.15
N LEU A 171 -24.59 3.09 32.33
CA LEU A 171 -25.98 3.14 32.82
C LEU A 171 -26.84 1.91 32.45
N GLY A 172 -26.26 0.84 31.90
CA GLY A 172 -27.02 -0.36 31.53
C GLY A 172 -26.28 -1.69 31.63
N ARG A 173 -25.14 -1.74 32.34
CA ARG A 173 -24.24 -2.91 32.41
C ARG A 173 -24.86 -4.16 33.08
N ILE A 174 -26.04 -4.06 33.70
CA ILE A 174 -26.58 -5.16 34.50
C ILE A 174 -27.47 -6.11 33.68
N PHE A 175 -28.03 -5.71 32.52
CA PHE A 175 -29.07 -6.50 31.84
C PHE A 175 -28.89 -6.72 30.32
N ARG A 176 -27.77 -6.31 29.70
CA ARG A 176 -27.51 -6.61 28.28
C ARG A 176 -26.45 -7.72 28.15
N LYS A 177 -26.84 -8.84 27.52
CA LYS A 177 -25.95 -9.97 27.22
C LYS A 177 -24.85 -9.63 26.19
N GLU A 178 -25.05 -8.61 25.35
CA GLU A 178 -24.08 -8.17 24.33
C GLU A 178 -23.93 -6.64 24.34
N THR A 179 -22.70 -6.14 24.18
CA THR A 179 -22.46 -4.70 24.05
C THR A 179 -22.70 -4.24 22.61
N LYS A 180 -23.06 -2.96 22.42
CA LYS A 180 -23.15 -2.37 21.06
C LYS A 180 -21.80 -2.44 20.34
N PHE A 181 -20.70 -2.36 21.08
CA PHE A 181 -19.35 -2.52 20.57
C PHE A 181 -19.10 -3.94 20.02
N ASP A 182 -19.49 -4.98 20.76
CA ASP A 182 -19.41 -6.37 20.31
C ASP A 182 -20.16 -6.59 19.01
N LYS A 183 -21.39 -6.04 18.92
CA LYS A 183 -22.19 -6.12 17.70
C LYS A 183 -21.55 -5.37 16.53
N SER A 184 -20.84 -4.29 16.82
CA SER A 184 -20.10 -3.51 15.81
C SER A 184 -18.91 -4.30 15.26
N LEU A 185 -18.17 -5.03 16.10
CA LEU A 185 -17.05 -5.88 15.68
C LEU A 185 -17.53 -7.09 14.87
N GLU A 186 -18.62 -7.74 15.29
CA GLU A 186 -19.28 -8.80 14.50
C GLU A 186 -19.70 -8.28 13.11
N THR A 187 -20.34 -7.11 13.08
CA THR A 187 -20.73 -6.47 11.81
C THR A 187 -19.51 -6.10 10.95
N THR A 188 -18.39 -5.74 11.57
CA THR A 188 -17.14 -5.47 10.84
C THR A 188 -16.61 -6.72 10.16
N LEU A 189 -16.67 -7.89 10.82
CA LEU A 189 -16.30 -9.17 10.20
C LEU A 189 -17.25 -9.53 9.04
N GLU A 190 -18.56 -9.32 9.20
CA GLU A 190 -19.54 -9.50 8.12
C GLU A 190 -19.21 -8.63 6.90
N ILE A 191 -18.87 -7.36 7.12
CA ILE A 191 -18.47 -6.43 6.06
C ILE A 191 -17.18 -6.90 5.35
N ILE A 192 -16.17 -7.35 6.10
CA ILE A 192 -14.93 -7.87 5.51
C ILE A 192 -15.24 -9.10 4.64
N SER A 193 -16.07 -10.03 5.12
CA SER A 193 -16.52 -11.19 4.34
C SER A 193 -17.27 -10.80 3.07
N GLU A 194 -18.16 -9.80 3.16
CA GLU A 194 -18.91 -9.28 2.01
C GLU A 194 -18.00 -8.64 0.97
N ILE A 195 -17.04 -7.82 1.41
CA ILE A 195 -16.04 -7.20 0.52
C ILE A 195 -15.22 -8.29 -0.17
N THR A 196 -14.74 -9.31 0.56
CA THR A 196 -13.99 -10.43 -0.01
C THR A 196 -14.81 -11.19 -1.04
N ARG A 197 -16.10 -11.45 -0.77
CA ARG A 197 -17.00 -12.11 -1.73
C ARG A 197 -17.13 -11.29 -3.01
N GLN A 198 -17.43 -10.00 -2.91
CA GLN A 198 -17.52 -9.14 -4.09
C GLN A 198 -16.17 -9.04 -4.82
N LEU A 199 -15.06 -9.04 -4.09
CA LEU A 199 -13.72 -9.02 -4.66
C LEU A 199 -13.42 -10.28 -5.47
N SER A 200 -13.86 -11.44 -4.99
CA SER A 200 -13.76 -12.71 -5.72
C SER A 200 -14.59 -12.69 -7.00
N THR A 201 -15.81 -12.14 -6.98
CA THR A 201 -16.66 -11.96 -8.16
C THR A 201 -16.00 -11.07 -9.20
N ILE A 202 -15.42 -9.94 -8.77
CA ILE A 202 -14.71 -9.04 -9.69
C ILE A 202 -13.46 -9.72 -10.24
N ALA A 203 -12.69 -10.44 -9.42
CA ALA A 203 -11.52 -11.19 -9.88
C ALA A 203 -11.88 -12.24 -10.94
N SER A 204 -12.96 -13.00 -10.73
CA SER A 204 -13.46 -13.98 -11.71
C SER A 204 -13.88 -13.31 -13.03
N SER A 205 -14.48 -12.12 -13.00
CA SER A 205 -14.86 -11.39 -14.22
C SER A 205 -13.65 -11.00 -15.09
N TYR A 206 -12.52 -10.68 -14.47
CA TYR A 206 -11.28 -10.38 -15.19
C TYR A 206 -10.63 -11.63 -15.79
N SER A 207 -10.69 -12.77 -15.10
CA SER A 207 -10.14 -14.05 -15.61
C SER A 207 -10.91 -14.58 -16.82
N SER A 208 -12.20 -14.25 -16.97
CA SER A 208 -13.00 -14.64 -18.13
C SER A 208 -12.72 -13.80 -19.39
N GLN A 209 -12.15 -12.60 -19.26
CA GLN A 209 -11.82 -11.73 -20.41
C GLN A 209 -10.54 -12.13 -21.15
N THR A 210 -9.68 -12.96 -20.55
CA THR A 210 -8.41 -13.39 -21.18
C THR A 210 -8.56 -14.63 -22.08
N LEU A 211 -9.75 -15.20 -22.23
CA LEU A 211 -10.00 -16.44 -23.00
C LEU A 211 -10.73 -16.23 -24.33
N THR A 212 -11.01 -15.00 -24.75
CA THR A 212 -11.72 -14.71 -26.01
C THR A 212 -10.87 -13.91 -27.00
N THR A 213 -9.61 -14.28 -27.23
CA THR A 213 -8.86 -13.80 -28.41
C THR A 213 -7.75 -14.77 -28.82
N SER A 214 -8.13 -15.98 -29.25
CA SER A 214 -7.31 -16.81 -30.14
C SER A 214 -8.15 -17.99 -30.64
N GLN A 215 -9.03 -17.73 -31.61
CA GLN A 215 -9.38 -18.76 -32.58
C GLN A 215 -8.32 -18.70 -33.67
N ASP A 216 -7.35 -19.61 -33.61
CA ASP A 216 -6.68 -20.13 -34.79
C ASP A 216 -6.49 -21.63 -34.57
N GLU A 217 -7.00 -22.41 -35.52
CA GLU A 217 -6.95 -23.85 -35.56
C GLU A 217 -5.50 -24.36 -35.69
N SER A 218 -5.07 -25.28 -34.82
CA SER A 218 -4.44 -26.56 -35.21
C SER A 218 -3.72 -27.27 -34.05
N SER A 219 -3.91 -28.59 -34.01
CA SER A 219 -2.98 -29.62 -33.51
C SER A 219 -3.01 -30.03 -32.02
N MET A 220 -3.66 -31.19 -31.82
CA MET A 220 -3.29 -32.36 -31.00
C MET A 220 -2.49 -32.23 -29.69
N ASN A 221 -3.10 -32.84 -28.66
CA ASN A 221 -2.51 -33.67 -27.60
C ASN A 221 -1.51 -33.01 -26.63
N ASN A 222 -1.99 -32.70 -25.43
CA ASN A 222 -1.53 -33.35 -24.19
C ASN A 222 -2.49 -33.05 -23.05
N ALA A 223 -3.13 -34.10 -22.55
CA ALA A 223 -3.88 -34.08 -21.30
C ALA A 223 -2.90 -34.11 -20.13
N ASN A 224 -3.26 -33.41 -19.06
CA ASN A 224 -2.62 -33.34 -17.74
C ASN A 224 -1.48 -32.32 -17.64
N ASP A 225 -1.84 -31.06 -17.39
CA ASP A 225 -1.23 -30.15 -16.40
C ASP A 225 -1.70 -28.71 -16.63
N VAL A 226 -3.02 -28.51 -16.60
CA VAL A 226 -3.60 -27.18 -16.40
C VAL A 226 -4.15 -27.20 -14.97
N GLU A 227 -3.25 -27.00 -14.00
CA GLU A 227 -3.69 -26.50 -12.70
C GLU A 227 -4.43 -25.20 -12.96
N ASN A 228 -5.74 -25.31 -12.78
CA ASN A 228 -6.72 -24.26 -12.80
C ASN A 228 -6.34 -23.23 -11.72
N SER A 229 -5.44 -22.31 -12.05
CA SER A 229 -5.09 -21.17 -11.21
C SER A 229 -6.20 -20.10 -11.29
N THR A 230 -7.45 -20.54 -11.12
CA THR A 230 -8.46 -19.71 -10.46
C THR A 230 -7.85 -19.29 -9.13
N SER A 231 -7.30 -18.09 -9.09
CA SER A 231 -6.75 -17.49 -7.88
C SER A 231 -7.95 -17.18 -6.99
N ILE A 232 -8.42 -18.21 -6.26
CA ILE A 232 -9.47 -18.09 -5.27
C ILE A 232 -8.93 -17.09 -4.25
N LEU A 233 -9.52 -15.90 -4.24
CA LEU A 233 -9.18 -14.84 -3.31
C LEU A 233 -9.74 -15.21 -1.93
N GLU A 234 -9.04 -16.09 -1.22
CA GLU A 234 -9.41 -16.51 0.12
C GLU A 234 -8.54 -15.79 1.16
N LEU A 235 -9.18 -15.32 2.22
CA LEU A 235 -8.47 -14.75 3.36
C LEU A 235 -7.89 -15.88 4.21
N PRO A 236 -6.70 -15.68 4.81
CA PRO A 236 -6.01 -16.75 5.53
C PRO A 236 -6.73 -17.22 6.79
N TYR A 237 -7.53 -16.36 7.42
CA TYR A 237 -8.29 -16.71 8.62
C TYR A 237 -9.80 -16.77 8.35
N ILE A 238 -10.41 -17.90 8.72
CA ILE A 238 -11.85 -18.10 8.63
C ILE A 238 -12.59 -17.17 9.59
N MET A 239 -13.67 -16.55 9.10
CA MET A 239 -14.54 -15.67 9.90
C MET A 239 -15.94 -16.27 9.92
N ASN A 240 -16.45 -16.54 11.13
CA ASN A 240 -17.80 -17.06 11.33
C ASN A 240 -18.48 -16.26 12.44
N LYS A 241 -19.43 -15.40 12.04
CA LYS A 241 -20.16 -14.49 12.94
C LYS A 241 -19.21 -13.69 13.84
N ASP A 242 -19.20 -14.01 15.13
CA ASP A 242 -18.44 -13.33 16.17
C ASP A 242 -17.05 -13.94 16.41
N LYS A 243 -16.64 -14.93 15.63
CA LYS A 243 -15.36 -15.61 15.78
C LYS A 243 -14.49 -15.50 14.55
N ILE A 244 -13.20 -15.29 14.78
CA ILE A 244 -12.15 -15.33 13.76
C ILE A 244 -11.13 -16.40 14.16
N ASN A 245 -10.93 -17.37 13.27
CA ASN A 245 -10.08 -18.54 13.53
C ASN A 245 -10.39 -19.25 14.87
N GLY A 246 -11.68 -19.32 15.23
CA GLY A 246 -12.15 -19.92 16.48
C GLY A 246 -12.12 -19.01 17.73
N LEU A 247 -11.49 -17.83 17.66
CA LEU A 247 -11.38 -16.88 18.78
C LEU A 247 -12.49 -15.83 18.70
N SER A 248 -13.11 -15.46 19.83
CA SER A 248 -14.19 -14.47 19.84
C SER A 248 -13.66 -13.03 19.73
N VAL A 249 -14.35 -12.21 18.95
CA VAL A 249 -14.13 -10.75 18.90
C VAL A 249 -14.96 -9.99 19.93
N LYS A 250 -15.81 -10.68 20.70
CA LYS A 250 -16.69 -10.07 21.70
C LYS A 250 -16.01 -10.00 23.06
N LEU A 251 -16.10 -8.84 23.70
CA LEU A 251 -15.63 -8.61 25.07
C LEU A 251 -16.75 -8.78 26.11
N HIS A 252 -18.02 -8.71 25.70
CA HIS A 252 -19.18 -8.78 26.60
C HIS A 252 -19.10 -7.77 27.76
N GLY A 253 -18.45 -6.63 27.53
CA GLY A 253 -18.22 -5.59 28.54
C GLY A 253 -17.06 -5.87 29.51
N SER A 254 -16.34 -6.97 29.34
CA SER A 254 -15.13 -7.29 30.10
C SER A 254 -13.93 -6.50 29.61
N SER A 255 -12.88 -6.44 30.44
CA SER A 255 -11.59 -5.89 30.01
C SER A 255 -10.98 -6.74 28.88
N PRO A 256 -10.21 -6.13 27.95
CA PRO A 256 -9.51 -6.88 26.92
C PRO A 256 -8.60 -7.95 27.52
N ASN A 257 -8.55 -9.10 26.86
CA ASN A 257 -7.75 -10.25 27.26
C ASN A 257 -6.87 -10.74 26.09
N LEU A 258 -6.09 -11.79 26.33
CA LEU A 258 -5.22 -12.38 25.32
C LEU A 258 -6.00 -12.96 24.13
N GLU A 259 -7.16 -13.56 24.36
CA GLU A 259 -8.02 -14.11 23.30
C GLU A 259 -8.46 -13.00 22.34
N TRP A 260 -9.02 -11.91 22.87
CA TRP A 260 -9.47 -10.78 22.07
C TRP A 260 -8.32 -10.10 21.33
N THR A 261 -7.16 -9.93 22.00
CA THR A 261 -5.95 -9.39 21.36
C THR A 261 -5.49 -10.25 20.20
N THR A 262 -5.58 -11.57 20.33
CA THR A 262 -5.21 -12.52 19.28
C THR A 262 -6.23 -12.50 18.14
N ALA A 263 -7.52 -12.41 18.47
CA ALA A 263 -8.58 -12.24 17.48
C ALA A 263 -8.39 -10.94 16.67
N MET A 264 -8.06 -9.82 17.32
CA MET A 264 -7.73 -8.55 16.65
C MET A 264 -6.49 -8.64 15.77
N LYS A 265 -5.49 -9.44 16.16
CA LYS A 265 -4.31 -9.73 15.32
C LYS A 265 -4.69 -10.49 14.05
N PHE A 266 -5.52 -11.52 14.16
CA PHE A 266 -6.01 -12.25 12.99
C PHE A 266 -6.87 -11.35 12.10
N LEU A 267 -7.70 -10.49 12.69
CA LEU A 267 -8.53 -9.54 11.96
C LEU A 267 -7.65 -8.59 11.14
N LEU A 268 -6.66 -7.92 11.76
CA LEU A 268 -5.77 -7.01 11.04
C LEU A 268 -4.93 -7.72 9.99
N THR A 269 -4.58 -8.98 10.21
CA THR A 269 -3.87 -9.79 9.21
C THR A 269 -4.77 -10.07 8.00
N ASN A 270 -6.02 -10.48 8.22
CA ASN A 270 -7.00 -10.63 7.13
C ASN A 270 -7.19 -9.32 6.36
N VAL A 271 -7.29 -8.19 7.06
CA VAL A 271 -7.43 -6.87 6.43
C VAL A 271 -6.18 -6.50 5.62
N LYS A 272 -4.98 -6.87 6.07
CA LYS A 272 -3.73 -6.69 5.31
C LYS A 272 -3.73 -7.49 4.02
N TRP A 273 -4.21 -8.74 4.06
CA TRP A 273 -4.37 -9.56 2.86
C TRP A 273 -5.44 -9.00 1.91
N LEU A 274 -6.58 -8.58 2.46
CA LEU A 274 -7.65 -7.90 1.70
C LEU A 274 -7.12 -6.64 0.99
N LEU A 275 -6.24 -5.89 1.66
CA LEU A 275 -5.61 -4.70 1.10
C LEU A 275 -4.66 -5.03 -0.06
N ALA A 276 -3.87 -6.09 0.08
CA ALA A 276 -3.00 -6.57 -0.98
C ALA A 276 -3.82 -7.03 -2.20
N PHE A 277 -4.90 -7.78 -1.98
CA PHE A 277 -5.82 -8.20 -3.04
C PHE A 277 -6.50 -7.03 -3.74
N SER A 278 -7.01 -6.06 -2.97
CA SER A 278 -7.64 -4.85 -3.51
C SER A 278 -6.65 -4.04 -4.37
N SER A 279 -5.38 -3.98 -3.96
CA SER A 279 -4.34 -3.32 -4.74
C SER A 279 -4.00 -4.03 -6.03
N ASN A 280 -3.90 -5.37 -6.00
CA ASN A 280 -3.63 -6.16 -7.20
C ASN A 280 -4.76 -6.02 -8.23
N LEU A 281 -6.00 -5.91 -7.74
CA LEU A 281 -7.15 -5.68 -8.61
C LEU A 281 -7.13 -4.28 -9.22
N LEU A 282 -6.80 -3.26 -8.42
CA LEU A 282 -6.69 -1.89 -8.90
C LEU A 282 -5.57 -1.75 -9.94
N SER A 283 -4.40 -2.37 -9.73
CA SER A 283 -3.32 -2.35 -10.73
C SER A 283 -3.74 -3.02 -12.03
N LYS A 284 -4.44 -4.16 -11.98
CA LYS A 284 -4.99 -4.82 -13.18
C LYS A 284 -5.98 -3.92 -13.91
N SER A 285 -6.87 -3.24 -13.19
CA SER A 285 -7.85 -2.32 -13.80
C SER A 285 -7.21 -1.14 -14.55
N ILE A 286 -6.07 -0.63 -14.05
CA ILE A 286 -5.33 0.46 -14.68
C ILE A 286 -4.63 -0.02 -15.95
N THR A 287 -4.04 -1.22 -15.95
CA THR A 287 -3.34 -1.78 -17.12
C THR A 287 -4.30 -2.10 -18.29
N LEU A 288 -5.58 -2.36 -18.01
CA LEU A 288 -6.61 -2.65 -19.02
C LEU A 288 -7.27 -1.41 -19.64
N SER A 289 -6.91 -0.19 -19.21
CA SER A 289 -7.34 1.05 -19.88
C SER A 289 -6.35 1.38 -21.00
N PRO A 290 -6.70 1.22 -22.30
CA PRO A 290 -5.74 1.44 -23.37
C PRO A 290 -5.40 2.94 -23.48
N THR A 291 -4.09 3.18 -23.54
CA THR A 291 -3.41 4.30 -24.18
C THR A 291 -4.30 5.14 -25.11
N VAL A 292 -4.50 6.40 -24.73
CA VAL A 292 -4.93 7.47 -25.64
C VAL A 292 -3.92 7.53 -26.77
N ASN A 293 -4.32 7.07 -27.97
CA ASN A 293 -3.57 7.23 -29.21
C ASN A 293 -3.43 8.73 -29.51
N TYR A 294 -2.28 9.31 -29.17
CA TYR A 294 -1.79 10.53 -29.80
C TYR A 294 -1.30 10.16 -31.20
N ASN A 295 -2.24 10.05 -32.15
CA ASN A 295 -1.88 10.10 -33.57
C ASN A 295 -1.63 11.56 -33.92
N ASP A 296 -0.35 11.89 -33.97
CA ASP A 296 0.24 13.09 -34.53
C ASP A 296 -0.36 13.36 -35.92
N LYS A 297 -1.21 14.38 -36.02
CA LYS A 297 -1.55 15.00 -37.31
C LYS A 297 -0.37 15.91 -37.67
N THR A 298 0.62 15.37 -38.37
CA THR A 298 1.51 16.20 -39.19
C THR A 298 0.71 16.73 -40.36
N ILE A 299 0.22 17.96 -40.17
CA ILE A 299 -0.28 18.82 -41.24
C ILE A 299 0.93 19.26 -42.05
N SER A 300 1.19 18.62 -43.19
CA SER A 300 1.99 19.25 -44.26
C SER A 300 1.04 20.13 -45.07
N GLY A 301 0.98 21.41 -44.69
CA GLY A 301 0.36 22.46 -45.49
C GLY A 301 1.36 23.01 -46.51
N ASN A 302 0.89 23.07 -47.76
CA ASN A 302 1.24 23.93 -48.90
C ASN A 302 2.63 24.60 -48.96
#